data_AF-A0A2P5N1F9-F1
#
_entry.id   AF-A0A2P5N1F9-F1
#
_cell.length_a   1.000
_cell.length_b   1.000
_cell.length_c   1.000
_cell.angle_alpha   90.00
_cell.angle_beta   90.00
_cell.angle_gamma   90.00
#
_symmetry.space_group_name_H-M   'P 1'
#
loop_
_entity.id
_entity.type
_entity.pdbx_description
1 polymer ?
#
loop_
_entity_poly.entity_id
_entity_poly.type
_entity_poly.pdbx_seq_one_letter_code
_entity_poly.pdbx_strand_id
1 'polypeptide(L)'
;MSGFNHALTFKPGSWAYLSSRLKFQRELLAKIRAALPPELAAHAEHCVLAEKKLLLYTRSSPWASQLRFHEQNILKAVQADCGGISLTLQVRLLTQNHPPLPSTRRVRQPGDEIIRVLETASAGMTDQTLKTALQKLTAALNKSR
;
A
#
# COMPACT_ATOMS: atom_id res chain seq x y z
N MET A 1 -21.34 10.16 10.48
CA MET A 1 -20.86 9.17 9.50
C MET A 1 -21.30 9.63 8.11
N SER A 2 -20.54 10.52 7.47
CA SER A 2 -20.86 10.99 6.11
C SER A 2 -19.56 11.24 5.35
N GLY A 3 -19.35 10.54 4.23
CA GLY A 3 -18.14 10.75 3.44
C GLY A 3 -17.87 9.76 2.31
N PHE A 4 -18.88 9.29 1.57
CA PHE A 4 -18.66 8.46 0.36
C PHE A 4 -19.53 8.85 -0.85
N ASN A 5 -20.24 9.99 -0.81
CA ASN A 5 -21.18 10.34 -1.89
C ASN A 5 -20.57 11.14 -3.05
N HIS A 6 -19.28 11.48 -3.02
CA HIS A 6 -18.69 12.33 -4.06
C HIS A 6 -18.03 11.56 -5.22
N ALA A 7 -17.88 10.24 -5.12
CA ALA A 7 -17.09 9.45 -6.07
C ALA A 7 -17.82 9.06 -7.37
N LEU A 8 -19.15 9.26 -7.47
CA LEU A 8 -19.93 8.75 -8.59
C LEU A 8 -20.51 9.83 -9.53
N THR A 9 -20.22 11.10 -9.31
CA THR A 9 -20.58 12.17 -10.25
C THR A 9 -19.57 12.25 -11.41
N PHE A 10 -19.35 11.15 -12.12
CA PHE A 10 -18.43 11.12 -13.26
C PHE A 10 -19.19 11.37 -14.56
N LYS A 11 -18.89 12.49 -15.23
CA LYS A 11 -19.56 12.91 -16.48
C LYS A 11 -19.32 11.85 -17.57
N PRO A 12 -20.31 11.47 -18.41
CA PRO A 12 -20.12 10.39 -19.40
C PRO A 12 -18.96 10.63 -20.39
N GLY A 13 -18.61 11.89 -20.68
CA GLY A 13 -17.43 12.23 -21.50
C GLY A 13 -16.08 11.95 -20.82
N SER A 14 -16.03 11.85 -19.49
CA SER A 14 -14.77 11.58 -18.79
C SER A 14 -14.37 10.10 -18.84
N TRP A 15 -15.29 9.15 -19.07
CA TRP A 15 -14.94 7.74 -19.30
C TRP A 15 -14.22 7.51 -20.63
N ALA A 16 -14.73 8.09 -21.72
CA ALA A 16 -14.08 8.03 -23.02
C ALA A 16 -12.69 8.70 -22.98
N TYR A 17 -12.59 9.84 -22.29
CA TYR A 17 -11.32 10.53 -22.09
C TYR A 17 -10.32 9.69 -21.27
N LEU A 18 -10.74 9.13 -20.12
CA LEU A 18 -9.87 8.31 -19.28
C LEU A 18 -9.41 7.04 -19.99
N SER A 19 -10.31 6.36 -20.71
CA SER A 19 -9.97 5.15 -21.46
C SER A 19 -8.98 5.42 -22.59
N SER A 20 -9.17 6.50 -23.35
CA SER A 20 -8.20 6.94 -24.35
C SER A 20 -6.84 7.29 -23.73
N ARG A 21 -6.84 7.96 -22.57
CA ARG A 21 -5.60 8.29 -21.85
C ARG A 21 -4.86 7.05 -21.34
N LEU A 22 -5.59 6.05 -20.84
CA LEU A 22 -5.02 4.77 -20.43
C LEU A 22 -4.44 4.00 -21.62
N LYS A 23 -5.12 3.98 -22.77
CA LYS A 23 -4.61 3.36 -23.99
C LYS A 23 -3.29 4.01 -24.42
N PHE A 24 -3.27 5.33 -24.51
CA PHE A 24 -2.06 6.09 -24.85
C PHE A 24 -0.90 5.78 -23.89
N GLN A 25 -1.16 5.76 -22.58
CA GLN A 25 -0.12 5.42 -21.58
C GLN A 25 0.41 3.99 -21.75
N ARG A 26 -0.44 3.03 -22.12
CA ARG A 26 -0.04 1.63 -22.33
C ARG A 26 0.80 1.46 -23.60
N GLU A 27 0.40 2.11 -24.68
CA GLU A 27 1.16 2.11 -25.95
C GLU A 27 2.54 2.74 -25.75
N LEU A 28 2.58 3.87 -25.04
CA LEU A 28 3.82 4.57 -24.73
C LEU A 28 4.73 3.72 -23.83
N LEU A 29 4.16 3.03 -22.82
CA LEU A 29 4.91 2.09 -21.99
C LEU A 29 5.51 0.93 -22.81
N ALA A 30 4.76 0.39 -23.78
CA ALA A 30 5.26 -0.69 -24.64
C ALA A 30 6.47 -0.24 -25.47
N LYS A 31 6.45 0.98 -26.00
CA LYS A 31 7.58 1.57 -26.74
C LYS A 31 8.80 1.79 -25.85
N ILE A 32 8.60 2.31 -24.64
CA ILE A 32 9.67 2.47 -23.65
C ILE A 32 10.31 1.11 -23.32
N ARG A 33 9.50 0.07 -23.11
CA ARG A 33 9.97 -1.29 -22.85
C ARG A 33 10.75 -1.88 -24.03
N ALA A 34 10.33 -1.60 -25.27
CA ALA A 34 11.04 -2.05 -26.46
C ALA A 34 12.41 -1.34 -26.66
N ALA A 35 12.52 -0.10 -26.19
CA ALA A 35 13.77 0.66 -26.24
C ALA A 35 14.73 0.36 -25.08
N LEU A 36 14.27 -0.38 -24.06
CA LEU A 36 15.04 -0.75 -22.88
C LEU A 36 15.58 -2.18 -23.00
N PRO A 37 16.70 -2.48 -22.33
CA PRO A 37 17.13 -3.86 -22.09
C PRO A 37 16.00 -4.68 -21.43
N PRO A 38 15.89 -5.99 -21.75
CA PRO A 38 14.79 -6.84 -21.27
C PRO A 38 14.72 -6.90 -19.74
N GLU A 39 15.86 -6.83 -19.05
CA GLU A 39 15.92 -6.81 -17.58
C GLU A 39 15.29 -5.54 -17.00
N LEU A 40 15.51 -4.39 -17.62
CA LEU A 40 14.93 -3.12 -17.20
C LEU A 40 13.46 -2.97 -17.59
N ALA A 41 13.08 -3.54 -18.74
CA ALA A 41 11.72 -3.49 -19.24
C ALA A 41 10.71 -4.13 -18.26
N ALA A 42 11.13 -5.21 -17.57
CA ALA A 42 10.32 -5.86 -16.53
C ALA A 42 10.06 -4.97 -15.31
N HIS A 43 10.98 -4.05 -15.00
CA HIS A 43 10.90 -3.16 -13.84
C HIS A 43 10.28 -1.78 -14.13
N ALA A 44 10.03 -1.47 -15.40
CA ALA A 44 9.24 -0.33 -15.85
C ALA A 44 7.74 -0.69 -15.79
N GLU A 45 7.07 -0.42 -14.67
CA GLU A 45 5.68 -0.86 -14.44
C GLU A 45 4.65 0.05 -15.10
N HIS A 46 4.76 1.36 -14.88
CA HIS A 46 3.81 2.32 -15.37
C HIS A 46 4.50 3.55 -15.91
N CYS A 47 3.88 4.17 -16.91
CA CYS A 47 4.33 5.43 -17.48
C CYS A 47 3.17 6.42 -17.57
N VAL A 48 3.43 7.67 -17.18
CA VAL A 48 2.46 8.76 -17.25
C VAL A 48 3.12 9.97 -17.89
N LEU A 49 2.53 10.46 -18.98
CA LEU A 49 2.88 11.75 -19.54
C LEU A 49 2.07 12.84 -18.82
N ALA A 50 2.79 13.74 -18.15
CA ALA A 50 2.23 14.89 -17.46
C ALA A 50 2.90 16.16 -18.00
N GLU A 51 2.17 16.90 -18.84
CA GLU A 51 2.62 18.14 -19.48
C GLU A 51 3.90 17.94 -20.30
N LYS A 52 5.07 18.17 -19.70
CA LYS A 52 6.42 18.05 -20.28
C LYS A 52 7.32 17.08 -19.51
N LYS A 53 6.71 16.26 -18.65
CA LYS A 53 7.41 15.30 -17.79
C LYS A 53 6.92 13.90 -18.08
N LEU A 54 7.87 13.00 -18.29
CA LEU A 54 7.63 11.58 -18.43
C LEU A 54 7.84 10.92 -17.07
N LEU A 55 6.76 10.55 -16.41
CA LEU A 55 6.80 9.86 -15.13
C LEU A 55 6.92 8.37 -15.37
N LEU A 56 8.01 7.76 -14.90
CA LEU A 56 8.21 6.32 -14.97
C LEU A 56 8.18 5.73 -13.57
N TYR A 57 7.37 4.71 -13.36
CA TYR A 57 7.19 4.08 -12.06
C TYR A 57 7.91 2.73 -12.02
N THR A 58 8.62 2.50 -10.92
CA THR A 58 9.30 1.24 -10.63
C THR A 58 9.15 0.87 -9.16
N ARG A 59 9.22 -0.42 -8.82
CA ARG A 59 9.09 -0.91 -7.44
C ARG A 59 10.41 -0.99 -6.67
N SER A 60 11.56 -0.79 -7.30
CA SER A 60 12.84 -0.95 -6.60
C SER A 60 13.84 0.15 -6.94
N SER A 61 14.53 0.60 -5.89
CA SER A 61 15.48 1.72 -5.91
C SER A 61 16.67 1.49 -6.87
N PRO A 62 17.34 0.32 -6.90
CA PRO A 62 18.42 0.08 -7.86
C PRO A 62 17.94 0.20 -9.32
N TRP A 63 16.73 -0.29 -9.63
CA TRP A 63 16.15 -0.16 -10.98
C TRP A 63 15.81 1.29 -11.31
N ALA A 64 15.43 2.10 -10.33
CA ALA A 64 15.19 3.53 -10.55
C ALA A 64 16.45 4.26 -11.03
N SER A 65 17.61 3.95 -10.45
CA SER A 65 18.89 4.51 -10.86
C SER A 65 19.29 4.06 -12.26
N GLN A 66 19.13 2.77 -12.57
CA GLN A 66 19.43 2.26 -13.91
C GLN A 66 18.49 2.84 -14.98
N LEU A 67 17.20 2.99 -14.69
CA LEU A 67 16.25 3.63 -15.60
C LEU A 67 16.59 5.09 -15.89
N ARG A 68 17.11 5.83 -14.89
CA ARG A 68 17.62 7.19 -15.09
C ARG A 68 18.86 7.22 -15.97
N PHE A 69 19.74 6.23 -15.86
CA PHE A 69 20.91 6.14 -16.76
C PHE A 69 20.50 5.98 -18.22
N HIS A 70 19.40 5.26 -18.48
CA HIS A 70 18.84 5.10 -19.83
C HIS A 70 17.88 6.23 -20.26
N GLU A 71 17.87 7.37 -19.55
CA GLU A 71 16.96 8.48 -19.83
C GLU A 71 16.97 8.91 -21.29
N GLN A 72 18.15 9.09 -21.89
CA GLN A 72 18.26 9.54 -23.28
C GLN A 72 17.62 8.58 -24.27
N ASN A 73 17.75 7.27 -24.05
CA ASN A 73 17.14 6.25 -24.91
C ASN A 73 15.62 6.25 -24.79
N ILE A 74 15.12 6.37 -23.54
CA ILE A 74 13.68 6.45 -23.25
C ILE A 74 13.08 7.70 -23.91
N LEU A 75 13.73 8.86 -23.75
CA LEU A 75 13.25 10.12 -24.33
C LEU A 75 13.24 10.08 -25.86
N LYS A 76 14.29 9.55 -26.50
CA LYS A 76 14.35 9.38 -27.96
C LYS A 76 13.23 8.48 -28.49
N ALA A 77 12.95 7.38 -27.81
CA ALA A 77 11.90 6.43 -28.22
C ALA A 77 10.48 7.04 -28.16
N VAL A 78 10.26 8.01 -27.28
CA VAL A 78 8.95 8.61 -27.01
C VAL A 78 8.76 9.97 -27.70
N GLN A 79 9.86 10.58 -28.18
CA GLN A 79 9.85 11.91 -28.79
C GLN A 79 8.91 12.02 -30.00
N ALA A 80 8.83 10.98 -30.83
CA ALA A 80 7.95 10.95 -32.00
C ALA A 80 6.46 10.97 -31.62
N ASP A 81 6.09 10.25 -30.57
CA ASP A 81 4.70 10.16 -30.08
C ASP A 81 4.25 11.39 -29.30
N CYS A 82 5.20 12.12 -28.73
CA CYS A 82 4.92 13.34 -27.97
C CYS A 82 5.08 14.62 -28.81
N GLY A 83 5.05 14.49 -30.15
CA GLY A 83 5.05 15.64 -31.06
C GLY A 83 6.33 16.48 -31.03
N GLY A 84 7.48 15.87 -30.70
CA GLY A 84 8.78 16.55 -30.70
C GLY A 84 9.04 17.46 -29.48
N ILE A 85 8.18 17.42 -28.47
CA ILE A 85 8.35 18.20 -27.24
C ILE A 85 9.56 17.67 -26.45
N SER A 86 10.39 18.58 -25.93
CA SER A 86 11.45 18.21 -24.99
C SER A 86 10.83 17.77 -23.66
N LEU A 87 10.94 16.48 -23.38
CA LEU A 87 10.43 15.86 -22.17
C LEU A 87 11.56 15.64 -21.16
N THR A 88 11.23 15.72 -19.88
CA THR A 88 12.14 15.36 -18.78
C THR A 88 11.68 14.06 -18.12
N LEU A 89 12.59 13.11 -17.91
CA LEU A 89 12.25 11.84 -17.26
C LEU A 89 12.26 12.00 -15.74
N GLN A 90 11.15 11.65 -15.10
CA GLN A 90 11.08 11.56 -13.64
C GLN A 90 10.75 10.13 -13.22
N VAL A 91 11.75 9.42 -12.72
CA VAL A 91 11.56 8.06 -12.19
C VAL A 91 11.07 8.14 -10.74
N ARG A 92 9.90 7.55 -10.47
CA ARG A 92 9.25 7.47 -9.15
C ARG A 92 9.22 6.04 -8.64
N LEU A 93 9.44 5.88 -7.34
CA LEU A 93 9.35 4.60 -6.66
C LEU A 93 7.91 4.36 -6.21
N LEU A 94 7.34 3.22 -6.58
CA LEU A 94 6.09 2.74 -6.00
C LEU A 94 6.41 2.19 -4.61
N THR A 95 6.28 3.04 -3.59
CA THR A 95 6.34 2.55 -2.21
C THR A 95 5.03 1.83 -1.92
N GLN A 96 5.13 0.57 -1.51
CA GLN A 96 4.00 -0.10 -0.87
C GLN A 96 3.83 0.55 0.50
N ASN A 97 3.17 1.71 0.54
CA ASN A 97 2.70 2.33 1.78
C ASN A 97 1.48 1.55 2.26
N HIS A 98 1.64 0.26 2.52
CA HIS A 98 0.75 -0.36 3.49
C HIS A 98 1.28 0.09 4.85
N PRO A 99 0.48 0.83 5.65
CA PRO A 99 0.82 0.97 7.05
C PRO A 99 1.07 -0.44 7.59
N PRO A 100 2.16 -0.69 8.33
CA PRO A 100 2.38 -1.99 8.93
C PRO A 100 1.09 -2.36 9.65
N LEU A 101 0.48 -3.48 9.23
CA LEU A 101 -0.72 -3.97 9.89
C LEU A 101 -0.40 -3.99 11.39
N PRO A 102 -1.27 -3.42 12.24
CA PRO A 102 -1.01 -3.42 13.67
C PRO A 102 -0.76 -4.87 14.07
N SER A 103 0.46 -5.16 14.53
CA SER A 103 0.81 -6.48 15.05
C SER A 103 -0.20 -6.79 16.13
N THR A 104 -1.12 -7.72 15.87
CA THR A 104 -2.10 -8.14 16.86
C THR A 104 -1.32 -8.72 18.03
N ARG A 105 -1.18 -7.92 19.10
CA ARG A 105 -0.55 -8.37 20.32
C ARG A 105 -1.40 -9.53 20.82
N ARG A 106 -0.92 -10.76 20.69
CA ARG A 106 -1.57 -11.92 21.31
C ARG A 106 -1.65 -11.61 22.80
N VAL A 107 -2.86 -11.47 23.31
CA VAL A 107 -3.10 -11.41 24.75
C VAL A 107 -2.53 -12.71 25.31
N ARG A 108 -1.46 -12.62 26.10
CA ARG A 108 -0.94 -13.79 26.81
C ARG A 108 -1.96 -14.15 27.88
N GLN A 109 -2.76 -15.17 27.60
CA GLN A 109 -3.70 -15.68 28.58
C GLN A 109 -2.92 -16.38 29.69
N PRO A 110 -3.19 -16.07 30.96
CA PRO A 110 -2.61 -16.81 32.07
C PRO A 110 -3.05 -18.28 31.97
N GLY A 111 -2.14 -19.22 32.25
CA GLY A 111 -2.46 -20.64 32.27
C GLY A 111 -3.44 -21.00 33.39
N ASP A 112 -4.08 -22.17 33.28
CA ASP A 112 -5.10 -22.66 34.21
C ASP A 112 -4.64 -22.66 35.69
N GLU A 113 -3.34 -22.80 35.94
CA GLU A 113 -2.76 -22.71 37.29
C GLU A 113 -2.95 -21.34 37.95
N ILE A 114 -2.78 -20.25 37.20
CA ILE A 114 -2.88 -18.90 37.75
C ILE A 114 -4.34 -18.58 38.10
N ILE A 115 -5.30 -19.08 37.31
CA ILE A 115 -6.73 -18.93 37.59
C ILE A 115 -7.10 -19.67 38.88
N ARG A 116 -6.61 -20.91 39.07
CA ARG A 116 -6.85 -21.70 40.30
C ARG A 116 -6.26 -21.05 41.56
N VAL A 117 -5.07 -20.46 41.45
CA VAL A 117 -4.45 -19.71 42.55
C VAL A 117 -5.31 -18.49 42.91
N LEU A 118 -5.82 -17.76 41.91
CA LEU A 118 -6.69 -16.60 42.13
C LEU A 118 -8.05 -16.99 42.75
N GLU A 119 -8.63 -18.13 42.35
CA GLU A 119 -9.87 -18.66 42.94
C GLU A 119 -9.67 -19.04 44.41
N THR A 120 -8.58 -19.75 44.72
CA THR A 120 -8.24 -20.17 46.08
C THR A 120 -7.97 -18.96 46.98
N ALA A 121 -7.26 -17.95 46.47
CA ALA A 121 -7.04 -16.69 47.17
C ALA A 121 -8.36 -15.95 47.44
N SER A 122 -9.28 -15.90 46.48
CA SER A 122 -10.59 -15.26 46.67
C SER A 122 -11.47 -15.95 47.73
N ALA A 123 -11.33 -17.26 47.91
CA ALA A 123 -12.08 -18.03 48.90
C ALA A 123 -11.62 -17.75 50.35
N GLY A 124 -10.33 -17.49 50.54
CA GLY A 124 -9.73 -17.19 51.84
C GLY A 124 -9.83 -15.72 52.30
N MET A 125 -10.43 -14.84 51.50
CA MET A 125 -10.49 -13.41 51.81
C MET A 125 -11.73 -13.01 52.60
N THR A 126 -11.49 -12.27 53.68
CA THR A 126 -12.50 -11.68 54.57
C THR A 126 -13.10 -10.38 54.03
N ASP A 127 -12.40 -9.68 53.13
CA ASP A 127 -12.91 -8.45 52.50
C ASP A 127 -13.81 -8.77 51.31
N GLN A 128 -15.10 -8.45 51.47
CA GLN A 128 -16.15 -8.73 50.50
C GLN A 128 -15.99 -7.94 49.18
N THR A 129 -15.43 -6.73 49.25
CA THR A 129 -15.23 -5.88 48.07
C THR A 129 -14.09 -6.41 47.19
N LEU A 130 -13.00 -6.82 47.82
CA LEU A 130 -11.87 -7.38 47.10
C LEU A 130 -12.19 -8.78 46.53
N LYS A 131 -12.91 -9.59 47.30
CA LYS A 131 -13.39 -10.91 46.88
C LYS A 131 -14.24 -10.84 45.61
N THR A 132 -15.20 -9.92 45.57
CA THR A 132 -16.08 -9.76 44.40
C THR A 132 -15.35 -9.21 43.17
N ALA A 133 -14.36 -8.33 43.35
CA ALA A 133 -13.51 -7.85 42.26
C ALA A 133 -12.65 -8.98 41.67
N LEU A 134 -12.05 -9.83 42.53
CA LEU A 134 -11.27 -11.00 42.13
C LEU A 134 -12.11 -12.05 41.40
N GLN A 135 -13.32 -12.33 41.89
CA GLN A 135 -14.25 -13.26 41.23
C GLN A 135 -14.70 -12.77 39.84
N LYS A 136 -14.91 -11.46 39.67
CA LYS A 136 -15.20 -10.87 38.36
C LYS A 136 -14.01 -11.00 37.39
N LEU A 137 -12.79 -10.86 37.92
CA LEU A 137 -11.56 -11.02 37.14
C LEU A 137 -11.39 -12.46 36.65
N THR A 138 -11.56 -13.47 37.53
CA THR A 138 -11.46 -14.88 37.13
C THR A 138 -12.56 -15.28 36.15
N ALA A 139 -13.79 -14.79 36.33
CA ALA A 139 -14.89 -15.01 35.38
C ALA A 139 -14.62 -14.39 34.00
N ALA A 140 -14.03 -13.18 33.95
CA ALA A 140 -13.65 -12.53 32.69
C ALA A 140 -12.50 -13.26 31.99
N LEU A 141 -11.53 -13.78 32.74
CA LEU A 141 -10.44 -14.58 32.20
C LEU A 141 -10.94 -15.91 31.62
N ASN A 142 -11.85 -16.62 32.31
CA ASN A 142 -12.49 -17.84 31.81
C ASN A 142 -13.35 -17.61 30.56
N LYS A 143 -14.05 -16.47 30.47
CA LYS A 143 -14.87 -16.12 29.30
C LYS A 143 -14.06 -15.73 28.07
N SER A 144 -12.83 -15.26 28.27
CA SER A 144 -11.95 -14.81 27.18
C SER A 144 -11.16 -15.95 26.53
N ARG A 145 -11.21 -17.16 27.10
CA ARG A 145 -10.69 -18.42 26.53
C ARG A 145 -11.55 -18.87 25.36
#